data_AF-A0A5B8MFZ6-F1
#
_entry.id   AF-A0A5B8MFZ6-F1
#
_cell.length_a   1.000
_cell.length_b   1.000
_cell.length_c   1.000
_cell.angle_alpha   90.00
_cell.angle_beta   90.00
_cell.angle_gamma   90.00
#
_symmetry.space_group_name_H-M   'P 1'
#
loop_
_entity.id
_entity.type
_entity.pdbx_description
1 polymer ?
#
loop_
_entity_poly.entity_id
_entity_poly.type
_entity_poly.pdbx_seq_one_letter_code
_entity_poly.pdbx_strand_id
1 'polypeptide(L)'
;MVEALAEEAEEQHKREYVAETIQFESPLDAAHIYNVFQEASEKLALVGSITIDPEVQGYELSQAIGVEIIRVIQEQQDLEKEFKVLILERAGLKNTGNKIKVKDNQEKLFAVTEKLRKASQLLSRNLKDNPNVLDNMAKVDAERQSIQQLLSLCLSQLVTSNSISALSEEVAEDEKRQRVTEHIINREKAASLAVRELKAQITEEREKHEQEISERKKALAELKETLKEIKTQASVDNAYNEREMDAQNRTEKRLQQASLEDLKEDIRHLRTRVEIEKKVHEDNVDFLQRKHSFMQEEALNWMQKHENDTAAKEKEIEILKLNHQRDAVKLKELEKKYKDELANKEKKNFMNFEQDPDEVERFNRAATKIQALYRSYKTRAAQAAAKPSKKGKKGKKKQ
;
A
#
# COMPACT_ATOMS: atom_id res chain seq x y z
N MET A 1 -53.53 32.71 2.98
CA MET A 1 -54.77 32.55 2.15
C MET A 1 -55.74 31.59 2.81
N VAL A 2 -55.36 30.32 3.07
CA VAL A 2 -56.22 29.38 3.81
C VAL A 2 -56.54 29.90 5.23
N GLU A 3 -55.54 30.41 5.96
CA GLU A 3 -55.74 31.02 7.29
C GLU A 3 -56.66 32.25 7.23
N ALA A 4 -56.44 33.17 6.30
CA ALA A 4 -57.30 34.35 6.13
C ALA A 4 -58.78 33.99 5.85
N LEU A 5 -59.04 32.94 5.07
CA LEU A 5 -60.40 32.42 4.85
C LEU A 5 -60.99 31.73 6.09
N ALA A 6 -60.15 31.23 7.00
CA ALA A 6 -60.60 30.70 8.29
C ALA A 6 -60.89 31.84 9.28
N GLU A 7 -60.05 32.89 9.34
CA GLU A 7 -60.30 34.10 10.14
C GLU A 7 -61.57 34.82 9.68
N GLU A 8 -61.76 35.02 8.37
CA GLU A 8 -62.95 35.68 7.82
C GLU A 8 -64.25 34.89 8.09
N ALA A 9 -64.18 33.55 8.07
CA ALA A 9 -65.28 32.68 8.50
C ALA A 9 -65.51 32.74 10.03
N GLU A 10 -64.46 32.86 10.83
CA GLU A 10 -64.58 32.99 12.29
C GLU A 10 -65.10 34.38 12.71
N GLU A 11 -64.83 35.45 11.95
CA GLU A 11 -65.47 36.76 12.11
C GLU A 11 -66.95 36.72 11.70
N GLN A 12 -67.30 36.05 10.60
CA GLN A 12 -68.71 35.88 10.22
C GLN A 12 -69.49 35.06 11.24
N HIS A 13 -68.87 34.04 11.87
CA HIS A 13 -69.43 33.32 13.01
C HIS A 13 -69.64 34.21 14.25
N LYS A 14 -68.87 35.28 14.42
CA LYS A 14 -69.01 36.24 15.55
C LYS A 14 -70.07 37.33 15.30
N ARG A 15 -70.69 37.38 14.12
CA ARG A 15 -71.80 38.32 13.83
C ARG A 15 -73.12 37.79 14.39
N GLU A 16 -73.32 38.08 15.67
CA GLU A 16 -74.56 37.87 16.40
C GLU A 16 -75.72 38.59 15.69
N TYR A 17 -76.71 37.81 15.22
CA TYR A 17 -77.92 38.33 14.58
C TYR A 17 -78.98 38.55 15.65
N VAL A 18 -79.45 39.79 15.80
CA VAL A 18 -80.49 40.15 16.76
C VAL A 18 -81.84 40.00 16.09
N ALA A 19 -82.70 39.16 16.65
CA ALA A 19 -84.08 39.00 16.19
C ALA A 19 -84.88 40.30 16.41
N GLU A 20 -85.24 40.99 15.33
CA GLU A 20 -86.15 42.14 15.40
C GLU A 20 -87.59 41.66 15.64
N THR A 21 -88.30 42.28 16.58
CA THR A 21 -89.72 41.98 16.81
C THR A 21 -90.56 42.65 15.74
N ILE A 22 -91.35 41.86 15.01
CA ILE A 22 -92.27 42.36 13.99
C ILE A 22 -93.48 42.99 14.69
N GLN A 23 -93.61 44.31 14.64
CA GLN A 23 -94.72 45.04 15.25
C GLN A 23 -95.64 45.61 14.17
N PHE A 24 -96.95 45.38 14.29
CA PHE A 24 -97.93 45.84 13.31
C PHE A 24 -98.58 47.14 13.78
N GLU A 25 -98.39 48.23 13.03
CA GLU A 25 -99.07 49.52 13.29
C GLU A 25 -100.55 49.49 12.87
N SER A 26 -100.88 48.67 11.87
CA SER A 26 -102.23 48.46 11.34
C SER A 26 -102.90 47.25 12.00
N PRO A 27 -104.07 47.41 12.66
CA PRO A 27 -104.87 46.29 13.14
C PRO A 27 -105.41 45.40 12.02
N LEU A 28 -105.57 45.93 10.80
CA LEU A 28 -106.02 45.17 9.64
C LEU A 28 -104.95 44.18 9.18
N ASP A 29 -103.68 44.62 9.20
CA ASP A 29 -102.54 43.83 8.74
C ASP A 29 -102.29 42.67 9.71
N ALA A 30 -102.34 42.95 11.01
CA ALA A 30 -102.28 41.92 12.05
C ALA A 30 -103.43 40.90 11.93
N ALA A 31 -104.66 41.35 11.65
CA ALA A 31 -105.80 40.47 11.40
C ALA A 31 -105.64 39.63 10.13
N HIS A 32 -105.03 40.17 9.07
CA HIS A 32 -104.71 39.41 7.86
C HIS A 32 -103.67 38.31 8.14
N ILE A 33 -102.57 38.63 8.84
CA ILE A 33 -101.55 37.63 9.21
C ILE A 33 -102.13 36.58 10.16
N TYR A 34 -102.96 36.99 11.13
CA TYR A 34 -103.67 36.09 12.04
C TYR A 34 -104.51 35.05 11.27
N ASN A 35 -105.33 35.49 10.30
CA ASN A 35 -106.16 34.59 9.50
C ASN A 35 -105.30 33.59 8.69
N VAL A 36 -104.18 34.04 8.10
CA VAL A 36 -103.27 33.17 7.34
C VAL A 36 -102.58 32.15 8.26
N PHE A 37 -102.14 32.56 9.45
CA PHE A 37 -101.49 31.67 10.41
C PHE A 37 -102.48 30.68 11.03
N GLN A 38 -103.74 31.08 11.24
CA GLN A 38 -104.81 30.17 11.68
C GLN A 38 -105.09 29.13 10.59
N GLU A 39 -105.31 29.55 9.34
CA GLU A 39 -105.58 28.63 8.22
C GLU A 39 -104.40 27.66 7.98
N ALA A 40 -103.16 28.12 8.16
CA ALA A 40 -101.96 27.27 8.09
C ALA A 40 -101.89 26.25 9.24
N SER A 41 -102.17 26.69 10.48
CA SER A 41 -102.19 25.82 11.67
C SER A 41 -103.30 24.76 11.57
N GLU A 42 -104.48 25.13 11.11
CA GLU A 42 -105.61 24.20 10.86
C GLU A 42 -105.28 23.17 9.78
N LYS A 43 -104.59 23.57 8.70
CA LYS A 43 -104.11 22.64 7.66
C LYS A 43 -103.03 21.69 8.17
N LEU A 44 -102.10 22.15 9.02
CA LEU A 44 -101.10 21.28 9.64
C LEU A 44 -101.72 20.30 10.63
N ALA A 45 -102.71 20.74 11.42
CA ALA A 45 -103.50 19.89 12.30
C ALA A 45 -104.26 18.81 11.49
N LEU A 46 -104.87 19.21 10.36
CA LEU A 46 -105.56 18.30 9.45
C LEU A 46 -104.61 17.22 8.89
N VAL A 47 -103.40 17.60 8.43
CA VAL A 47 -102.38 16.64 7.99
C VAL A 47 -102.05 15.65 9.11
N GLY A 48 -101.81 16.13 10.33
CA GLY A 48 -101.53 15.28 11.51
C GLY A 48 -102.69 14.37 11.94
N SER A 49 -103.93 14.69 11.53
CA SER A 49 -105.12 13.84 11.75
C SER A 49 -105.39 12.83 10.62
N ILE A 50 -104.77 13.03 9.46
CA ILE A 50 -104.88 12.16 8.27
C ILE A 50 -103.74 11.14 8.24
N THR A 51 -102.55 11.50 8.74
CA THR A 51 -101.46 10.55 8.98
C THR A 51 -101.90 9.52 10.01
N ILE A 52 -101.96 8.25 9.57
CA ILE A 52 -101.94 7.09 10.47
C ILE A 52 -100.60 7.11 11.22
N ASP A 53 -100.56 6.47 12.39
CA ASP A 53 -99.38 6.30 13.24
C ASP A 53 -98.05 6.25 12.42
N PRO A 54 -97.12 7.20 12.63
CA PRO A 54 -95.91 7.33 11.81
C PRO A 54 -95.04 6.07 11.79
N GLU A 55 -95.07 5.23 12.83
CA GLU A 55 -94.37 3.94 12.83
C GLU A 55 -95.01 2.96 11.84
N VAL A 56 -96.34 2.94 11.76
CA VAL A 56 -97.11 2.08 10.84
C VAL A 56 -96.92 2.54 9.40
N GLN A 57 -97.12 3.83 9.12
CA GLN A 57 -96.93 4.39 7.77
C GLN A 57 -95.47 4.28 7.30
N GLY A 58 -94.51 4.48 8.21
CA GLY A 58 -93.08 4.27 7.92
C GLY A 58 -92.73 2.80 7.67
N TYR A 59 -93.35 1.86 8.39
CA TYR A 59 -93.20 0.42 8.16
C TYR A 59 -93.77 -0.02 6.80
N GLU A 60 -94.98 0.41 6.45
CA GLU A 60 -95.59 0.11 5.14
C GLU A 60 -94.74 0.63 3.98
N LEU A 61 -94.26 1.87 4.07
CA LEU A 61 -93.43 2.48 3.03
C LEU A 61 -92.05 1.82 2.94
N SER A 62 -91.44 1.46 4.08
CA SER A 62 -90.21 0.67 4.15
C SER A 62 -90.39 -0.73 3.53
N GLN A 63 -91.52 -1.39 3.81
CA GLN A 63 -91.85 -2.69 3.23
C GLN A 63 -92.04 -2.61 1.72
N ALA A 64 -92.71 -1.57 1.20
CA ALA A 64 -92.87 -1.34 -0.24
C ALA A 64 -91.51 -1.12 -0.94
N ILE A 65 -90.62 -0.32 -0.34
CA ILE A 65 -89.26 -0.11 -0.84
C ILE A 65 -88.45 -1.41 -0.80
N GLY A 66 -88.58 -2.21 0.28
CA GLY A 66 -87.95 -3.52 0.42
C GLY A 66 -88.38 -4.51 -0.67
N VAL A 67 -89.67 -4.55 -1.01
CA VAL A 67 -90.21 -5.38 -2.10
C VAL A 67 -89.63 -4.98 -3.46
N GLU A 68 -89.54 -3.67 -3.75
CA GLU A 68 -88.95 -3.19 -5.01
C GLU A 68 -87.42 -3.42 -5.05
N ILE A 69 -86.70 -3.34 -3.93
CA ILE A 69 -85.28 -3.72 -3.86
C ILE A 69 -85.09 -5.21 -4.13
N ILE A 70 -85.90 -6.09 -3.51
CA ILE A 70 -85.88 -7.54 -3.75
C ILE A 70 -86.15 -7.84 -5.24
N ARG A 71 -87.12 -7.15 -5.84
CA ARG A 71 -87.42 -7.26 -7.26
C ARG A 71 -86.27 -6.85 -8.16
N VAL A 72 -85.65 -5.68 -7.92
CA VAL A 72 -84.50 -5.21 -8.73
C VAL A 72 -83.29 -6.15 -8.56
N ILE A 73 -83.08 -6.75 -7.37
CA ILE A 73 -82.08 -7.81 -7.16
C ILE A 73 -82.40 -9.05 -8.01
N GLN A 74 -83.66 -9.49 -8.05
CA GLN A 74 -84.08 -10.63 -8.88
C GLN A 74 -83.89 -10.35 -10.37
N GLU A 75 -84.32 -9.18 -10.85
CA GLU A 75 -84.12 -8.73 -12.24
C GLU A 75 -82.63 -8.65 -12.61
N GLN A 76 -81.75 -8.21 -11.68
CA GLN A 76 -80.30 -8.27 -11.88
C GLN A 76 -79.78 -9.71 -11.96
N GLN A 77 -80.19 -10.60 -11.05
CA GLN A 77 -79.75 -11.99 -11.03
C GLN A 77 -80.14 -12.74 -12.32
N ASP A 78 -81.31 -12.46 -12.87
CA ASP A 78 -81.77 -13.10 -14.12
C ASP A 78 -81.03 -12.55 -15.35
N LEU A 79 -80.74 -11.24 -15.39
CA LEU A 79 -79.83 -10.65 -16.38
C LEU A 79 -78.40 -11.21 -16.28
N GLU A 80 -77.91 -11.48 -15.07
CA GLU A 80 -76.61 -12.15 -14.89
C GLU A 80 -76.62 -13.60 -15.39
N LYS A 81 -77.73 -14.34 -15.25
CA LYS A 81 -77.88 -15.69 -15.81
C LYS A 81 -77.88 -15.64 -17.34
N GLU A 82 -78.65 -14.72 -17.93
CA GLU A 82 -78.68 -14.49 -19.38
C GLU A 82 -77.27 -14.13 -19.92
N PHE A 83 -76.56 -13.23 -19.24
CA PHE A 83 -75.19 -12.83 -19.59
C PHE A 83 -74.20 -14.00 -19.52
N LYS A 84 -74.28 -14.84 -18.47
CA LYS A 84 -73.43 -16.04 -18.30
C LYS A 84 -73.69 -17.06 -19.43
N VAL A 85 -74.95 -17.28 -19.82
CA VAL A 85 -75.31 -18.15 -20.96
C VAL A 85 -74.75 -17.58 -22.27
N LEU A 86 -74.97 -16.29 -22.56
CA LEU A 86 -74.49 -15.65 -23.79
C LEU A 86 -72.96 -15.67 -23.91
N ILE A 87 -72.21 -15.60 -22.80
CA ILE A 87 -70.75 -15.77 -22.78
C ILE A 87 -70.33 -17.21 -23.12
N LEU A 88 -71.02 -18.22 -22.58
CA LEU A 88 -70.73 -19.63 -22.87
C LEU A 88 -71.05 -19.98 -24.33
N GLU A 89 -72.17 -19.49 -24.86
CA GLU A 89 -72.47 -19.55 -26.30
C GLU A 89 -71.36 -18.89 -27.14
N ARG A 90 -70.93 -17.68 -26.76
CA ARG A 90 -69.86 -16.95 -27.46
C ARG A 90 -68.54 -17.72 -27.48
N ALA A 91 -68.23 -18.46 -26.41
CA ALA A 91 -67.04 -19.30 -26.34
C ALA A 91 -67.10 -20.48 -27.33
N GLY A 92 -68.26 -21.15 -27.46
CA GLY A 92 -68.47 -22.19 -28.48
C GLY A 92 -68.49 -21.63 -29.91
N LEU A 93 -69.16 -20.48 -30.11
CA LEU A 93 -69.31 -19.83 -31.42
C LEU A 93 -67.99 -19.32 -32.00
N LYS A 94 -66.97 -19.01 -31.18
CA LYS A 94 -65.63 -18.60 -31.66
C LYS A 94 -65.00 -19.59 -32.65
N ASN A 95 -65.23 -20.90 -32.45
CA ASN A 95 -64.68 -21.95 -33.30
C ASN A 95 -65.59 -22.31 -34.49
N THR A 96 -66.74 -21.64 -34.63
CA THR A 96 -67.73 -21.94 -35.67
C THR A 96 -67.71 -20.86 -36.75
N GLY A 97 -67.53 -21.23 -38.02
CA GLY A 97 -67.46 -20.27 -39.14
C GLY A 97 -68.74 -19.46 -39.44
N ASN A 98 -69.79 -19.59 -38.63
CA ASN A 98 -71.08 -18.93 -38.82
C ASN A 98 -71.06 -17.49 -38.29
N LYS A 99 -70.57 -16.56 -39.12
CA LYS A 99 -70.48 -15.12 -38.82
C LYS A 99 -71.82 -14.47 -38.41
N ILE A 100 -72.96 -15.00 -38.87
CA ILE A 100 -74.29 -14.47 -38.55
C ILE A 100 -74.62 -14.75 -37.07
N LYS A 101 -74.45 -15.99 -36.60
CA LYS A 101 -74.67 -16.35 -35.19
C LYS A 101 -73.72 -15.63 -34.24
N VAL A 102 -72.47 -15.40 -34.64
CA VAL A 102 -71.50 -14.61 -33.86
C VAL A 102 -71.98 -13.16 -33.69
N LYS A 103 -72.53 -12.53 -34.74
CA LYS A 103 -73.07 -11.16 -34.69
C LYS A 103 -74.31 -11.05 -33.81
N ASP A 104 -75.27 -11.96 -33.98
CA ASP A 104 -76.51 -12.04 -33.18
C ASP A 104 -76.22 -12.24 -31.68
N ASN A 105 -75.33 -13.17 -31.32
CA ASN A 105 -74.89 -13.35 -29.93
C ASN A 105 -74.16 -12.10 -29.39
N GLN A 106 -73.36 -11.40 -30.20
CA GLN A 106 -72.69 -10.16 -29.78
C GLN A 106 -73.67 -8.98 -29.56
N GLU A 107 -74.71 -8.86 -30.39
CA GLU A 107 -75.76 -7.85 -30.24
C GLU A 107 -76.62 -8.11 -28.99
N LYS A 108 -77.00 -9.37 -28.75
CA LYS A 108 -77.67 -9.80 -27.50
C LYS A 108 -76.81 -9.54 -26.27
N LEU A 109 -75.53 -9.92 -26.30
CA LEU A 109 -74.60 -9.70 -25.20
C LEU A 109 -74.46 -8.21 -24.87
N PHE A 110 -74.40 -7.34 -25.87
CA PHE A 110 -74.38 -5.88 -25.66
C PHE A 110 -75.69 -5.38 -25.03
N ALA A 111 -76.85 -5.81 -25.53
CA ALA A 111 -78.15 -5.42 -24.98
C ALA A 111 -78.33 -5.87 -23.52
N VAL A 112 -77.90 -7.09 -23.17
CA VAL A 112 -77.92 -7.59 -21.79
C VAL A 112 -76.93 -6.86 -20.91
N THR A 113 -75.74 -6.51 -21.42
CA THR A 113 -74.75 -5.69 -20.67
C THR A 113 -75.34 -4.31 -20.30
N GLU A 114 -76.02 -3.66 -21.26
CA GLU A 114 -76.67 -2.36 -21.02
C GLU A 114 -77.86 -2.46 -20.03
N LYS A 115 -78.68 -3.50 -20.14
CA LYS A 115 -79.75 -3.77 -19.15
C LYS A 115 -79.15 -4.01 -17.75
N LEU A 116 -78.13 -4.87 -17.65
CA LEU A 116 -77.47 -5.20 -16.39
C LEU A 116 -76.84 -3.96 -15.74
N ARG A 117 -76.15 -3.12 -16.53
CA ARG A 117 -75.62 -1.83 -16.07
C ARG A 117 -76.72 -0.93 -15.49
N LYS A 118 -77.87 -0.83 -16.15
CA LYS A 118 -79.02 -0.03 -15.70
C LYS A 118 -79.67 -0.62 -14.44
N ALA A 119 -79.82 -1.94 -14.36
CA ALA A 119 -80.32 -2.63 -13.16
C ALA A 119 -79.39 -2.42 -11.96
N SER A 120 -78.07 -2.61 -12.11
CA SER A 120 -77.11 -2.38 -11.03
C SER A 120 -76.99 -0.90 -10.64
N GLN A 121 -77.19 0.04 -11.57
CA GLN A 121 -77.24 1.48 -11.25
C GLN A 121 -78.54 1.85 -10.51
N LEU A 122 -79.69 1.26 -10.89
CA LEU A 122 -80.96 1.42 -10.17
C LEU A 122 -80.88 0.80 -8.76
N LEU A 123 -80.32 -0.40 -8.62
CA LEU A 123 -80.09 -1.04 -7.33
C LEU A 123 -79.16 -0.20 -6.45
N SER A 124 -78.04 0.26 -7.01
CA SER A 124 -77.07 1.11 -6.31
C SER A 124 -77.68 2.45 -5.90
N ARG A 125 -78.64 2.99 -6.67
CA ARG A 125 -79.43 4.15 -6.26
C ARG A 125 -80.38 3.77 -5.12
N ASN A 126 -81.23 2.76 -5.27
CA ASN A 126 -82.21 2.38 -4.25
C ASN A 126 -81.56 1.97 -2.91
N LEU A 127 -80.34 1.42 -2.93
CA LEU A 127 -79.55 1.10 -1.73
C LEU A 127 -78.78 2.30 -1.13
N LYS A 128 -78.47 3.33 -1.92
CA LYS A 128 -77.77 4.55 -1.46
C LYS A 128 -78.74 5.63 -0.99
N ASP A 129 -79.82 5.81 -1.74
CA ASP A 129 -80.94 6.71 -1.43
C ASP A 129 -81.83 6.13 -0.32
N ASN A 130 -81.51 4.91 0.16
CA ASN A 130 -82.13 4.18 1.27
C ASN A 130 -82.36 5.11 2.47
N PRO A 131 -83.58 5.67 2.63
CA PRO A 131 -83.86 6.55 3.74
C PRO A 131 -84.04 5.66 4.98
N ASN A 132 -83.63 6.14 6.15
CA ASN A 132 -84.30 5.61 7.34
C ASN A 132 -85.72 6.18 7.34
N VAL A 133 -86.65 5.44 6.72
CA VAL A 133 -88.02 5.88 6.47
C VAL A 133 -88.73 6.21 7.78
N LEU A 134 -88.41 5.46 8.85
CA LEU A 134 -88.92 5.70 10.20
C LEU A 134 -88.39 7.02 10.78
N ASP A 135 -87.06 7.25 10.76
CA ASP A 135 -86.48 8.52 11.21
C ASP A 135 -87.01 9.71 10.39
N ASN A 136 -87.20 9.54 9.08
CA ASN A 136 -87.72 10.59 8.20
C ASN A 136 -89.20 10.91 8.45
N MET A 137 -90.04 9.91 8.74
CA MET A 137 -91.43 10.17 9.16
C MET A 137 -91.48 10.78 10.56
N ALA A 138 -90.75 10.22 11.54
CA ALA A 138 -90.64 10.79 12.88
C ALA A 138 -90.11 12.23 12.86
N LYS A 139 -89.18 12.55 11.95
CA LYS A 139 -88.72 13.91 11.70
C LYS A 139 -89.82 14.81 11.11
N VAL A 140 -90.53 14.37 10.08
CA VAL A 140 -91.65 15.13 9.48
C VAL A 140 -92.76 15.40 10.50
N ASP A 141 -93.06 14.43 11.36
CA ASP A 141 -94.00 14.59 12.47
C ASP A 141 -93.52 15.60 13.53
N ALA A 142 -92.23 15.56 13.88
CA ALA A 142 -91.62 16.51 14.81
C ALA A 142 -91.56 17.94 14.24
N GLU A 143 -91.18 18.09 12.97
CA GLU A 143 -91.17 19.39 12.26
C GLU A 143 -92.60 19.95 12.14
N ARG A 144 -93.59 19.12 11.78
CA ARG A 144 -95.02 19.52 11.76
C ARG A 144 -95.48 20.02 13.12
N GLN A 145 -95.18 19.28 14.20
CA GLN A 145 -95.55 19.67 15.56
C GLN A 145 -94.85 20.96 16.00
N SER A 146 -93.56 21.12 15.70
CA SER A 146 -92.80 22.34 16.01
C SER A 146 -93.39 23.57 15.31
N ILE A 147 -93.64 23.49 13.99
CA ILE A 147 -94.24 24.58 13.21
C ILE A 147 -95.66 24.90 13.73
N GLN A 148 -96.45 23.89 14.09
CA GLN A 148 -97.79 24.10 14.64
C GLN A 148 -97.75 24.79 16.02
N GLN A 149 -96.77 24.46 16.87
CA GLN A 149 -96.53 25.15 18.15
C GLN A 149 -96.08 26.61 17.94
N LEU A 150 -95.13 26.84 17.01
CA LEU A 150 -94.65 28.17 16.65
C LEU A 150 -95.77 29.07 16.11
N LEU A 151 -96.60 28.56 15.19
CA LEU A 151 -97.77 29.28 14.68
C LEU A 151 -98.78 29.58 15.80
N SER A 152 -99.02 28.64 16.71
CA SER A 152 -99.91 28.84 17.87
C SER A 152 -99.39 29.93 18.81
N LEU A 153 -98.08 29.98 19.04
CA LEU A 153 -97.43 31.05 19.81
C LEU A 153 -97.55 32.40 19.09
N CYS A 154 -97.28 32.46 17.79
CA CYS A 154 -97.43 33.69 17.00
C CYS A 154 -98.87 34.22 16.99
N LEU A 155 -99.87 33.34 16.87
CA LEU A 155 -101.29 33.69 16.97
C LEU A 155 -101.63 34.30 18.35
N SER A 156 -101.05 33.76 19.44
CA SER A 156 -101.23 34.32 20.78
C SER A 156 -100.55 35.68 20.97
N GLN A 157 -99.37 35.91 20.36
CA GLN A 157 -98.69 37.20 20.37
C GLN A 157 -99.47 38.26 19.57
N LEU A 158 -99.97 37.92 18.38
CA LEU A 158 -100.82 38.81 17.58
C LEU A 158 -102.05 39.30 18.35
N VAL A 159 -102.76 38.40 19.03
CA VAL A 159 -103.95 38.74 19.84
C VAL A 159 -103.61 39.56 21.09
N THR A 160 -102.42 39.36 21.68
CA THR A 160 -102.05 39.98 22.97
C THR A 160 -101.35 41.34 22.82
N SER A 161 -100.49 41.49 21.81
CA SER A 161 -99.59 42.65 21.67
C SER A 161 -99.50 43.22 20.24
N ASN A 162 -100.29 42.72 19.29
CA ASN A 162 -100.26 43.12 17.88
C ASN A 162 -98.84 43.03 17.26
N SER A 163 -98.09 42.01 17.67
CA SER A 163 -96.69 41.78 17.28
C SER A 163 -96.36 40.29 17.19
N ILE A 164 -95.23 39.96 16.57
CA ILE A 164 -94.63 38.63 16.55
C ILE A 164 -93.14 38.78 16.87
N SER A 165 -92.67 38.10 17.92
CA SER A 165 -91.25 37.93 18.21
C SER A 165 -90.82 36.46 18.03
N ALA A 166 -91.71 35.50 18.34
CA ALA A 166 -91.38 34.07 18.33
C ALA A 166 -90.87 33.57 16.97
N LEU A 167 -91.44 34.08 15.86
CA LEU A 167 -90.99 33.71 14.51
C LEU A 167 -89.60 34.25 14.17
N SER A 168 -89.26 35.48 14.58
CA SER A 168 -87.93 36.04 14.32
C SER A 168 -86.87 35.49 15.28
N GLU A 169 -87.24 35.16 16.52
CA GLU A 169 -86.40 34.43 17.47
C GLU A 169 -86.05 33.02 16.96
N GLU A 170 -87.04 32.25 16.49
CA GLU A 170 -86.78 30.90 15.97
C GLU A 170 -85.97 30.92 14.67
N VAL A 171 -86.25 31.85 13.75
CA VAL A 171 -85.45 32.03 12.52
C VAL A 171 -84.01 32.45 12.84
N ALA A 172 -83.79 33.30 13.85
CA ALA A 172 -82.45 33.68 14.30
C ALA A 172 -81.66 32.48 14.86
N GLU A 173 -82.30 31.64 15.68
CA GLU A 173 -81.67 30.41 16.16
C GLU A 173 -81.48 29.38 15.03
N ASP A 174 -82.37 29.27 14.04
CA ASP A 174 -82.16 28.36 12.90
C ASP A 174 -81.01 28.80 11.98
N GLU A 175 -80.87 30.09 11.67
CA GLU A 175 -79.69 30.61 10.96
C GLU A 175 -78.41 30.28 11.73
N LYS A 176 -78.42 30.46 13.05
CA LYS A 176 -77.29 30.17 13.95
C LYS A 176 -76.98 28.66 13.98
N ARG A 177 -77.99 27.79 14.04
CA ARG A 177 -77.87 26.32 13.91
C ARG A 177 -77.27 25.94 12.55
N GLN A 178 -77.69 26.58 11.45
CA GLN A 178 -77.12 26.37 10.12
C GLN A 178 -75.65 26.81 10.04
N ARG A 179 -75.31 28.04 10.46
CA ARG A 179 -73.92 28.55 10.45
C ARG A 179 -72.96 27.64 11.23
N VAL A 180 -73.37 27.16 12.42
CA VAL A 180 -72.60 26.20 13.23
C VAL A 180 -72.42 24.87 12.48
N THR A 181 -73.49 24.36 11.85
CA THR A 181 -73.46 23.11 11.08
C THR A 181 -72.53 23.20 9.87
N GLU A 182 -72.58 24.30 9.11
CA GLU A 182 -71.69 24.54 7.97
C GLU A 182 -70.22 24.68 8.39
N HIS A 183 -69.95 25.36 9.51
CA HIS A 183 -68.60 25.44 10.09
C HIS A 183 -68.06 24.05 10.50
N ILE A 184 -68.87 23.22 11.17
CA ILE A 184 -68.50 21.84 11.53
C ILE A 184 -68.20 21.02 10.27
N ILE A 185 -69.08 21.07 9.27
CA ILE A 185 -68.91 20.36 7.99
C ILE A 185 -67.60 20.79 7.27
N ASN A 186 -67.29 22.08 7.26
CA ASN A 186 -66.08 22.59 6.60
C ASN A 186 -64.80 22.23 7.38
N ARG A 187 -64.85 22.27 8.71
CA ARG A 187 -63.78 21.78 9.59
C ARG A 187 -63.54 20.28 9.42
N GLU A 188 -64.60 19.47 9.30
CA GLU A 188 -64.48 18.02 9.07
C GLU A 188 -63.94 17.69 7.67
N LYS A 189 -64.34 18.42 6.63
CA LYS A 189 -63.72 18.31 5.28
C LYS A 189 -62.22 18.62 5.34
N ALA A 190 -61.82 19.71 6.01
CA ALA A 190 -60.42 20.10 6.14
C ALA A 190 -59.61 19.05 6.92
N ALA A 191 -60.12 18.57 8.06
CA ALA A 191 -59.50 17.49 8.83
C ALA A 191 -59.40 16.18 8.02
N SER A 192 -60.43 15.84 7.25
CA SER A 192 -60.44 14.65 6.38
C SER A 192 -59.44 14.73 5.23
N LEU A 193 -59.18 15.93 4.70
CA LEU A 193 -58.13 16.18 3.71
C LEU A 193 -56.74 16.04 4.35
N ALA A 194 -56.49 16.70 5.49
CA ALA A 194 -55.23 16.61 6.21
C ALA A 194 -54.90 15.17 6.65
N VAL A 195 -55.88 14.40 7.13
CA VAL A 195 -55.71 12.98 7.48
C VAL A 195 -55.41 12.12 6.25
N ARG A 196 -55.92 12.47 5.07
CA ARG A 196 -55.60 11.78 3.81
C ARG A 196 -54.17 12.08 3.36
N GLU A 197 -53.76 13.34 3.44
CA GLU A 197 -52.42 13.79 3.07
C GLU A 197 -51.36 13.20 4.01
N LEU A 198 -51.55 13.28 5.32
CA LEU A 198 -50.66 12.66 6.31
C LEU A 198 -50.55 11.15 6.14
N LYS A 199 -51.64 10.46 5.75
CA LYS A 199 -51.58 9.02 5.41
C LYS A 199 -50.74 8.76 4.16
N ALA A 200 -50.83 9.61 3.14
CA ALA A 200 -50.02 9.50 1.92
C ALA A 200 -48.52 9.74 2.22
N GLN A 201 -48.20 10.78 3.00
CA GLN A 201 -46.83 11.06 3.46
C GLN A 201 -46.27 9.88 4.29
N ILE A 202 -47.07 9.30 5.20
CA ILE A 202 -46.66 8.11 5.98
C ILE A 202 -46.40 6.89 5.09
N THR A 203 -47.15 6.69 4.00
CA THR A 203 -46.84 5.61 3.05
C THR A 203 -45.58 5.90 2.23
N GLU A 204 -45.40 7.13 1.76
CA GLU A 204 -44.24 7.54 0.96
C GLU A 204 -42.93 7.43 1.76
N GLU A 205 -42.90 7.93 2.99
CA GLU A 205 -41.73 7.82 3.87
C GLU A 205 -41.41 6.38 4.27
N ARG A 206 -42.41 5.51 4.41
CA ARG A 206 -42.18 4.07 4.63
C ARG A 206 -41.56 3.39 3.42
N GLU A 207 -42.00 3.74 2.21
CA GLU A 207 -41.45 3.20 0.97
C GLU A 207 -40.01 3.68 0.75
N LYS A 208 -39.71 4.97 0.95
CA LYS A 208 -38.34 5.51 0.95
C LYS A 208 -37.46 4.79 1.98
N HIS A 209 -37.93 4.65 3.21
CA HIS A 209 -37.16 4.04 4.29
C HIS A 209 -36.84 2.56 4.05
N GLU A 210 -37.77 1.75 3.49
CA GLU A 210 -37.45 0.37 3.11
C GLU A 210 -36.54 0.30 1.88
N GLN A 211 -36.64 1.24 0.94
CA GLN A 211 -35.66 1.36 -0.17
C GLN A 211 -34.25 1.65 0.35
N GLU A 212 -34.07 2.67 1.20
CA GLU A 212 -32.78 2.97 1.83
C GLU A 212 -32.25 1.78 2.65
N ILE A 213 -33.12 1.09 3.40
CA ILE A 213 -32.75 -0.11 4.15
C ILE A 213 -32.32 -1.24 3.20
N SER A 214 -32.99 -1.43 2.08
CA SER A 214 -32.64 -2.42 1.05
C SER A 214 -31.27 -2.12 0.43
N GLU A 215 -30.98 -0.85 0.13
CA GLU A 215 -29.69 -0.40 -0.40
C GLU A 215 -28.57 -0.56 0.64
N ARG A 216 -28.79 -0.11 1.88
CA ARG A 216 -27.82 -0.30 2.98
C ARG A 216 -27.57 -1.78 3.28
N LYS A 217 -28.60 -2.66 3.16
CA LYS A 217 -28.46 -4.12 3.26
C LYS A 217 -27.56 -4.69 2.15
N LYS A 218 -27.69 -4.21 0.90
CA LYS A 218 -26.84 -4.63 -0.25
C LYS A 218 -25.39 -4.19 -0.07
N ALA A 219 -25.16 -2.89 0.18
CA ALA A 219 -23.82 -2.36 0.42
C ALA A 219 -23.12 -3.06 1.62
N LEU A 220 -23.87 -3.41 2.68
CA LEU A 220 -23.35 -4.19 3.80
C LEU A 220 -23.02 -5.65 3.44
N ALA A 221 -23.65 -6.23 2.41
CA ALA A 221 -23.29 -7.56 1.90
C ALA A 221 -22.00 -7.47 1.06
N GLU A 222 -21.92 -6.52 0.13
CA GLU A 222 -20.76 -6.24 -0.72
C GLU A 222 -19.50 -5.92 0.12
N LEU A 223 -19.64 -5.11 1.17
CA LEU A 223 -18.57 -4.81 2.14
C LEU A 223 -18.15 -6.03 2.98
N LYS A 224 -19.04 -7.00 3.22
CA LYS A 224 -18.69 -8.26 3.90
C LYS A 224 -18.01 -9.25 2.96
N GLU A 225 -18.40 -9.28 1.70
CA GLU A 225 -17.79 -10.13 0.67
C GLU A 225 -16.37 -9.66 0.37
N THR A 226 -16.17 -8.38 0.03
CA THR A 226 -14.85 -7.79 -0.17
C THR A 226 -13.94 -7.90 1.06
N LEU A 227 -14.46 -7.69 2.28
CA LEU A 227 -13.69 -7.93 3.52
C LEU A 227 -13.28 -9.41 3.69
N LYS A 228 -14.14 -10.35 3.31
CA LYS A 228 -13.83 -11.79 3.33
C LYS A 228 -12.78 -12.13 2.29
N GLU A 229 -12.89 -11.61 1.06
CA GLU A 229 -11.92 -11.79 -0.03
C GLU A 229 -10.54 -11.28 0.38
N ILE A 230 -10.44 -10.02 0.85
CA ILE A 230 -9.20 -9.40 1.34
C ILE A 230 -8.60 -10.24 2.48
N LYS A 231 -9.43 -10.73 3.41
CA LYS A 231 -8.96 -11.60 4.51
C LYS A 231 -8.44 -12.95 4.01
N THR A 232 -9.09 -13.57 3.02
CA THR A 232 -8.59 -14.82 2.42
C THR A 232 -7.31 -14.60 1.63
N GLN A 233 -7.23 -13.52 0.84
CA GLN A 233 -6.06 -13.16 0.04
C GLN A 233 -4.86 -12.89 0.95
N ALA A 234 -5.00 -11.99 1.93
CA ALA A 234 -3.94 -11.70 2.91
C ALA A 234 -3.52 -12.94 3.73
N SER A 235 -4.43 -13.90 3.96
CA SER A 235 -4.08 -15.17 4.62
C SER A 235 -3.28 -16.12 3.71
N VAL A 236 -3.48 -16.08 2.40
CA VAL A 236 -2.68 -16.84 1.42
C VAL A 236 -1.33 -16.16 1.22
N ASP A 237 -1.32 -14.83 1.05
CA ASP A 237 -0.10 -14.05 0.84
C ASP A 237 0.84 -14.12 2.05
N ASN A 238 0.32 -14.00 3.28
CA ASN A 238 1.13 -14.19 4.48
C ASN A 238 1.72 -15.61 4.56
N ALA A 239 0.94 -16.65 4.23
CA ALA A 239 1.43 -18.03 4.24
C ALA A 239 2.40 -18.35 3.08
N TYR A 240 2.37 -17.57 2.00
CA TYR A 240 3.36 -17.61 0.92
C TYR A 240 4.65 -16.89 1.35
N ASN A 241 4.53 -15.64 1.79
CA ASN A 241 5.63 -14.79 2.24
C ASN A 241 6.39 -15.43 3.40
N GLU A 242 5.70 -16.03 4.38
CA GLU A 242 6.34 -16.76 5.47
C GLU A 242 7.22 -17.89 4.94
N ARG A 243 6.72 -18.71 4.00
CA ARG A 243 7.50 -19.81 3.39
C ARG A 243 8.64 -19.31 2.52
N GLU A 244 8.47 -18.20 1.81
CA GLU A 244 9.55 -17.61 1.01
C GLU A 244 10.65 -17.06 1.92
N MET A 245 10.30 -16.25 2.92
CA MET A 245 11.25 -15.75 3.91
C MET A 245 11.96 -16.90 4.64
N ASP A 246 11.25 -17.96 5.00
CA ASP A 246 11.85 -19.12 5.65
C ASP A 246 12.81 -19.88 4.71
N ALA A 247 12.50 -19.97 3.40
CA ALA A 247 13.40 -20.51 2.39
C ALA A 247 14.64 -19.63 2.16
N GLN A 248 14.48 -18.31 2.06
CA GLN A 248 15.57 -17.34 1.93
C GLN A 248 16.49 -17.36 3.16
N ASN A 249 15.94 -17.33 4.38
CA ASN A 249 16.69 -17.45 5.63
C ASN A 249 17.50 -18.76 5.70
N ARG A 250 16.93 -19.88 5.22
CA ARG A 250 17.62 -21.19 5.18
C ARG A 250 18.75 -21.22 4.15
N THR A 251 18.58 -20.64 2.97
CA THR A 251 19.64 -20.59 1.94
C THR A 251 20.75 -19.63 2.31
N GLU A 252 20.43 -18.44 2.84
CA GLU A 252 21.40 -17.47 3.33
C GLU A 252 22.22 -18.05 4.49
N LYS A 253 21.55 -18.60 5.52
CA LYS A 253 22.24 -19.23 6.66
C LYS A 253 23.19 -20.35 6.23
N ARG A 254 22.82 -21.14 5.21
CA ARG A 254 23.70 -22.18 4.65
C ARG A 254 24.92 -21.57 3.93
N LEU A 255 24.74 -20.48 3.18
CA LEU A 255 25.82 -19.77 2.49
C LEU A 255 26.78 -19.10 3.48
N GLN A 256 26.25 -18.39 4.49
CA GLN A 256 27.02 -17.83 5.60
C GLN A 256 27.79 -18.93 6.35
N GLN A 257 27.16 -20.07 6.63
CA GLN A 257 27.82 -21.19 7.33
C GLN A 257 28.94 -21.84 6.51
N ALA A 258 28.81 -21.93 5.18
CA ALA A 258 29.87 -22.39 4.30
C ALA A 258 31.06 -21.42 4.33
N SER A 259 30.82 -20.13 4.06
CA SER A 259 31.85 -19.09 4.08
C SER A 259 32.56 -18.98 5.45
N LEU A 260 31.85 -19.22 6.56
CA LEU A 260 32.44 -19.29 7.89
C LEU A 260 33.30 -20.53 8.13
N GLU A 261 33.09 -21.65 7.43
CA GLU A 261 33.95 -22.83 7.52
C GLU A 261 35.17 -22.70 6.59
N ASP A 262 34.99 -22.17 5.38
CA ASP A 262 36.08 -21.80 4.46
C ASP A 262 37.08 -20.87 5.16
N LEU A 263 36.57 -19.80 5.79
CA LEU A 263 37.40 -18.83 6.52
C LEU A 263 38.09 -19.45 7.75
N LYS A 264 37.49 -20.47 8.39
CA LYS A 264 38.18 -21.25 9.45
C LYS A 264 39.26 -22.15 8.86
N GLU A 265 39.10 -22.68 7.65
CA GLU A 265 40.13 -23.45 6.96
C GLU A 265 41.32 -22.57 6.57
N ASP A 266 41.07 -21.37 6.02
CA ASP A 266 42.10 -20.36 5.80
C ASP A 266 42.82 -19.98 7.11
N ILE A 267 42.09 -19.74 8.20
CA ILE A 267 42.70 -19.45 9.52
C ILE A 267 43.54 -20.64 10.03
N ARG A 268 43.09 -21.89 9.83
CA ARG A 268 43.88 -23.10 10.16
C ARG A 268 45.16 -23.17 9.32
N HIS A 269 45.04 -23.03 8.01
CA HIS A 269 46.16 -23.08 7.06
C HIS A 269 47.18 -21.96 7.29
N LEU A 270 46.74 -20.72 7.50
CA LEU A 270 47.60 -19.59 7.82
C LEU A 270 48.32 -19.77 9.16
N ARG A 271 47.66 -20.29 10.19
CA ARG A 271 48.32 -20.63 11.47
C ARG A 271 49.41 -21.68 11.30
N THR A 272 49.12 -22.76 10.56
CA THR A 272 50.12 -23.81 10.25
C THR A 272 51.31 -23.23 9.46
N ARG A 273 51.05 -22.36 8.47
CA ARG A 273 52.11 -21.66 7.73
C ARG A 273 52.98 -20.78 8.62
N VAL A 274 52.38 -19.96 9.49
CA VAL A 274 53.10 -19.12 10.45
C VAL A 274 53.96 -19.94 11.40
N GLU A 275 53.47 -21.10 11.87
CA GLU A 275 54.24 -21.96 12.77
C GLU A 275 55.41 -22.65 12.07
N ILE A 276 55.23 -23.08 10.80
CA ILE A 276 56.34 -23.57 9.96
C ILE A 276 57.36 -22.45 9.70
N GLU A 277 56.90 -21.24 9.40
CA GLU A 277 57.75 -20.08 9.10
C GLU A 277 58.57 -19.64 10.32
N LYS A 278 57.97 -19.60 11.52
CA LYS A 278 58.71 -19.43 12.79
C LYS A 278 59.78 -20.49 12.95
N LYS A 279 59.43 -21.78 12.81
CA LYS A 279 60.40 -22.87 13.02
C LYS A 279 61.55 -22.80 12.01
N VAL A 280 61.26 -22.53 10.74
CA VAL A 280 62.30 -22.36 9.71
C VAL A 280 63.15 -21.12 9.99
N HIS A 281 62.57 -20.04 10.55
CA HIS A 281 63.32 -18.88 11.00
C HIS A 281 64.24 -19.22 12.19
N GLU A 282 63.74 -19.94 13.19
CA GLU A 282 64.50 -20.44 14.35
C GLU A 282 65.65 -21.35 13.89
N ASP A 283 65.38 -22.40 13.12
CA ASP A 283 66.38 -23.33 12.55
C ASP A 283 67.46 -22.58 11.73
N ASN A 284 67.07 -21.53 10.98
CA ASN A 284 67.99 -20.70 10.20
C ASN A 284 68.81 -19.71 11.06
N VAL A 285 68.21 -19.13 12.11
CA VAL A 285 68.93 -18.30 13.08
C VAL A 285 69.96 -19.15 13.83
N ASP A 286 69.60 -20.36 14.26
CA ASP A 286 70.50 -21.32 14.89
C ASP A 286 71.64 -21.72 13.96
N PHE A 287 71.35 -22.02 12.69
CA PHE A 287 72.37 -22.31 11.67
C PHE A 287 73.33 -21.13 11.46
N LEU A 288 72.80 -19.90 11.34
CA LEU A 288 73.61 -18.70 11.15
C LEU A 288 74.46 -18.38 12.38
N GLN A 289 73.93 -18.56 13.60
CA GLN A 289 74.71 -18.42 14.83
C GLN A 289 75.85 -19.43 14.91
N ARG A 290 75.56 -20.73 14.71
CA ARG A 290 76.58 -21.80 14.71
C ARG A 290 77.67 -21.54 13.65
N LYS A 291 77.28 -21.10 12.45
CA LYS A 291 78.21 -20.75 11.37
C LYS A 291 79.03 -19.50 11.69
N HIS A 292 78.44 -18.50 12.34
CA HIS A 292 79.14 -17.30 12.79
C HIS A 292 80.17 -17.63 13.87
N SER A 293 79.80 -18.41 14.89
CA SER A 293 80.73 -18.89 15.92
C SER A 293 81.88 -19.71 15.33
N PHE A 294 81.59 -20.63 14.41
CA PHE A 294 82.63 -21.39 13.71
C PHE A 294 83.60 -20.48 12.92
N MET A 295 83.07 -19.51 12.17
CA MET A 295 83.90 -18.53 11.45
C MET A 295 84.70 -17.61 12.39
N GLN A 296 84.17 -17.31 13.58
CA GLN A 296 84.86 -16.55 14.62
C GLN A 296 85.97 -17.37 15.27
N GLU A 297 85.75 -18.66 15.52
CA GLU A 297 86.77 -19.60 15.99
C GLU A 297 87.87 -19.79 14.93
N GLU A 298 87.52 -19.99 13.65
CA GLU A 298 88.51 -20.02 12.57
C GLU A 298 89.31 -18.72 12.48
N ALA A 299 88.66 -17.55 12.58
CA ALA A 299 89.34 -16.25 12.56
C ALA A 299 90.31 -16.09 13.75
N LEU A 300 89.90 -16.48 14.96
CA LEU A 300 90.77 -16.47 16.15
C LEU A 300 91.94 -17.46 16.02
N ASN A 301 91.70 -18.66 15.49
CA ASN A 301 92.75 -19.65 15.22
C ASN A 301 93.76 -19.14 14.17
N TRP A 302 93.29 -18.47 13.11
CA TRP A 302 94.16 -17.86 12.09
C TRP A 302 94.91 -16.63 12.63
N MET A 303 94.30 -15.81 13.48
CA MET A 303 94.98 -14.73 14.20
C MET A 303 96.09 -15.29 15.11
N GLN A 304 95.77 -16.24 15.99
CA GLN A 304 96.73 -16.85 16.90
C GLN A 304 97.87 -17.55 16.15
N LYS A 305 97.56 -18.22 15.03
CA LYS A 305 98.58 -18.80 14.15
C LYS A 305 99.45 -17.70 13.52
N HIS A 306 98.86 -16.63 12.99
CA HIS A 306 99.60 -15.52 12.42
C HIS A 306 100.52 -14.86 13.46
N GLU A 307 100.05 -14.65 14.68
CA GLU A 307 100.86 -14.13 15.81
C GLU A 307 102.01 -15.07 16.15
N ASN A 308 101.77 -16.39 16.27
CA ASN A 308 102.81 -17.38 16.53
C ASN A 308 103.84 -17.48 15.40
N ASP A 309 103.40 -17.53 14.14
CA ASP A 309 104.27 -17.60 12.95
C ASP A 309 105.08 -16.28 12.81
N THR A 310 104.47 -15.13 13.11
CA THR A 310 105.15 -13.82 13.13
C THR A 310 106.20 -13.76 14.23
N ALA A 311 105.86 -14.09 15.47
CA ALA A 311 106.80 -14.09 16.60
C ALA A 311 107.94 -15.11 16.39
N ALA A 312 107.67 -16.25 15.76
CA ALA A 312 108.70 -17.21 15.35
C ALA A 312 109.64 -16.62 14.29
N LYS A 313 109.11 -15.88 13.29
CA LYS A 313 109.90 -15.20 12.26
C LYS A 313 110.68 -14.00 12.79
N GLU A 314 110.12 -13.22 13.71
CA GLU A 314 110.84 -12.15 14.40
C GLU A 314 112.01 -12.70 15.22
N LYS A 315 111.80 -13.81 15.94
CA LYS A 315 112.86 -14.53 16.66
C LYS A 315 113.92 -15.13 15.73
N GLU A 316 113.53 -15.66 14.58
CA GLU A 316 114.48 -16.12 13.55
C GLU A 316 115.30 -14.95 12.98
N ILE A 317 114.66 -13.81 12.71
CA ILE A 317 115.31 -12.56 12.30
C ILE A 317 116.25 -12.03 13.39
N GLU A 318 115.87 -12.13 14.67
CA GLU A 318 116.72 -11.75 15.80
C GLU A 318 117.96 -12.66 15.92
N ILE A 319 117.78 -13.98 15.83
CA ILE A 319 118.88 -14.96 15.79
C ILE A 319 119.80 -14.70 14.58
N LEU A 320 119.25 -14.38 13.41
CA LEU A 320 120.02 -14.02 12.21
C LEU A 320 120.79 -12.70 12.39
N LYS A 321 120.18 -11.67 13.02
CA LYS A 321 120.87 -10.42 13.39
C LYS A 321 122.02 -10.69 14.38
N LEU A 322 121.81 -11.54 15.38
CA LEU A 322 122.80 -11.88 16.40
C LEU A 322 123.97 -12.69 15.79
N ASN A 323 123.67 -13.66 14.92
CA ASN A 323 124.69 -14.39 14.15
C ASN A 323 125.46 -13.46 13.20
N HIS A 324 124.76 -12.56 12.48
CA HIS A 324 125.40 -11.57 11.60
C HIS A 324 126.33 -10.63 12.39
N GLN A 325 125.91 -10.14 13.56
CA GLN A 325 126.77 -9.35 14.45
C GLN A 325 128.00 -10.16 14.91
N ARG A 326 127.80 -11.41 15.38
CA ARG A 326 128.89 -12.28 15.83
C ARG A 326 129.89 -12.55 14.72
N ASP A 327 129.42 -12.84 13.52
CA ASP A 327 130.28 -13.21 12.40
C ASP A 327 130.91 -11.96 11.74
N ALA A 328 130.29 -10.78 11.84
CA ALA A 328 130.92 -9.49 11.54
C ALA A 328 132.03 -9.11 12.54
N VAL A 329 131.89 -9.47 13.83
CA VAL A 329 132.97 -9.34 14.83
C VAL A 329 134.12 -10.30 14.49
N LYS A 330 133.82 -11.58 14.21
CA LYS A 330 134.83 -12.54 13.75
C LYS A 330 135.52 -12.12 12.46
N LEU A 331 134.80 -11.51 11.51
CA LEU A 331 135.39 -10.98 10.29
C LEU A 331 136.40 -9.88 10.60
N LYS A 332 136.06 -8.92 11.46
CA LYS A 332 137.00 -7.86 11.93
C LYS A 332 138.22 -8.44 12.66
N GLU A 333 138.04 -9.50 13.46
CA GLU A 333 139.17 -10.21 14.07
C GLU A 333 140.06 -10.90 13.04
N LEU A 334 139.47 -11.55 12.03
CA LEU A 334 140.21 -12.25 10.96
C LEU A 334 140.92 -11.26 10.03
N GLU A 335 140.28 -10.14 9.69
CA GLU A 335 140.93 -9.03 8.96
C GLU A 335 142.12 -8.46 9.73
N LYS A 336 142.01 -8.32 11.06
CA LYS A 336 143.12 -7.90 11.91
C LYS A 336 144.24 -8.94 11.91
N LYS A 337 143.92 -10.21 12.18
CA LYS A 337 144.88 -11.34 12.14
C LYS A 337 145.56 -11.46 10.77
N TYR A 338 144.85 -11.20 9.67
CA TYR A 338 145.41 -11.22 8.31
C TYR A 338 146.38 -10.07 8.06
N LYS A 339 146.08 -8.85 8.55
CA LYS A 339 147.01 -7.71 8.52
C LYS A 339 148.25 -7.98 9.38
N ASP A 340 148.07 -8.56 10.56
CA ASP A 340 149.17 -8.95 11.46
C ASP A 340 150.03 -10.09 10.87
N GLU A 341 149.44 -11.03 10.12
CA GLU A 341 150.18 -12.05 9.35
C GLU A 341 150.95 -11.47 8.17
N LEU A 342 150.37 -10.52 7.44
CA LEU A 342 151.02 -9.90 6.28
C LEU A 342 152.30 -9.18 6.70
N ALA A 343 152.22 -8.37 7.77
CA ALA A 343 153.36 -7.68 8.38
C ALA A 343 154.44 -8.64 8.96
N ASN A 344 154.06 -9.87 9.34
CA ASN A 344 155.01 -10.90 9.77
C ASN A 344 155.63 -11.68 8.60
N LYS A 345 154.93 -11.83 7.46
CA LYS A 345 155.48 -12.44 6.24
C LYS A 345 156.55 -11.55 5.60
N GLU A 346 156.34 -10.24 5.55
CA GLU A 346 157.34 -9.28 5.05
C GLU A 346 158.64 -9.32 5.87
N LYS A 347 158.55 -9.48 7.19
CA LYS A 347 159.73 -9.59 8.08
C LYS A 347 160.52 -10.90 7.97
N LYS A 348 159.94 -11.97 7.38
CA LYS A 348 160.55 -13.31 7.40
C LYS A 348 161.31 -13.69 6.13
N ASN A 349 161.24 -12.86 5.08
CA ASN A 349 161.93 -13.09 3.80
C ASN A 349 163.31 -12.41 3.69
N PHE A 350 163.84 -11.82 4.78
CA PHE A 350 165.01 -10.92 4.72
C PHE A 350 166.35 -11.53 5.18
N MET A 351 166.37 -12.80 5.62
CA MET A 351 167.56 -13.42 6.24
C MET A 351 167.77 -14.88 5.80
N ASN A 352 168.18 -15.11 4.53
CA ASN A 352 169.00 -16.25 4.06
C ASN A 352 169.09 -16.33 2.51
N PHE A 353 169.75 -15.36 1.84
CA PHE A 353 170.56 -15.67 0.63
C PHE A 353 171.56 -14.55 0.27
N GLU A 354 172.81 -14.72 0.67
CA GLU A 354 173.97 -14.11 0.04
C GLU A 354 174.92 -15.24 -0.38
N GLN A 355 175.63 -15.19 -1.52
CA GLN A 355 175.57 -14.34 -2.71
C GLN A 355 176.26 -15.11 -3.86
N ASP A 356 175.82 -14.94 -5.11
CA ASP A 356 176.72 -15.01 -6.27
C ASP A 356 176.14 -14.14 -7.42
N PRO A 357 176.74 -12.97 -7.76
CA PRO A 357 176.10 -11.97 -8.60
C PRO A 357 176.38 -12.08 -10.12
N ASP A 358 177.06 -13.12 -10.62
CA ASP A 358 177.67 -13.09 -11.97
C ASP A 358 176.77 -13.52 -13.16
N GLU A 359 175.55 -14.04 -12.93
CA GLU A 359 174.64 -14.45 -14.04
C GLU A 359 173.78 -13.30 -14.62
N VAL A 360 173.41 -12.30 -13.81
CA VAL A 360 172.36 -11.32 -14.18
C VAL A 360 172.82 -10.36 -15.29
N GLU A 361 174.10 -9.97 -15.29
CA GLU A 361 174.69 -9.18 -16.39
C GLU A 361 174.81 -10.00 -17.68
N ARG A 362 175.13 -11.30 -17.58
CA ARG A 362 175.24 -12.21 -18.73
C ARG A 362 173.89 -12.35 -19.44
N PHE A 363 172.81 -12.53 -18.68
CA PHE A 363 171.45 -12.61 -19.23
C PHE A 363 171.01 -11.33 -19.95
N ASN A 364 171.25 -10.15 -19.36
CA ASN A 364 170.86 -8.88 -19.97
C ASN A 364 171.70 -8.56 -21.23
N ARG A 365 173.01 -8.80 -21.21
CA ARG A 365 173.87 -8.64 -22.40
C ARG A 365 173.51 -9.61 -23.52
N ALA A 366 173.09 -10.85 -23.18
CA ALA A 366 172.58 -11.81 -24.14
C ALA A 366 171.24 -11.38 -24.76
N ALA A 367 170.27 -10.95 -23.94
CA ALA A 367 168.96 -10.48 -24.38
C ALA A 367 169.08 -9.32 -25.40
N THR A 368 169.90 -8.31 -25.10
CA THR A 368 170.11 -7.17 -26.01
C THR A 368 170.77 -7.59 -27.33
N LYS A 369 171.77 -8.50 -27.31
CA LYS A 369 172.36 -9.05 -28.54
C LYS A 369 171.36 -9.85 -29.37
N ILE A 370 170.50 -10.65 -28.74
CA ILE A 370 169.47 -11.45 -29.42
C ILE A 370 168.40 -10.53 -30.04
N GLN A 371 167.95 -9.49 -29.33
CA GLN A 371 167.00 -8.50 -29.87
C GLN A 371 167.60 -7.71 -31.05
N ALA A 372 168.87 -7.33 -30.98
CA ALA A 372 169.58 -6.69 -32.10
C ALA A 372 169.70 -7.63 -33.31
N LEU A 373 170.12 -8.88 -33.11
CA LEU A 373 170.20 -9.89 -34.16
C LEU A 373 168.84 -10.13 -34.84
N TYR A 374 167.78 -10.35 -34.06
CA TYR A 374 166.42 -10.56 -34.58
C TYR A 374 165.91 -9.38 -35.41
N ARG A 375 166.12 -8.13 -34.94
CA ARG A 375 165.79 -6.91 -35.71
C ARG A 375 166.61 -6.80 -37.00
N SER A 376 167.88 -7.22 -36.99
CA SER A 376 168.77 -7.14 -38.16
C SER A 376 168.57 -8.27 -39.20
N TYR A 377 168.05 -9.43 -38.77
CA TYR A 377 167.70 -10.55 -39.64
C TYR A 377 166.38 -10.30 -40.37
N LYS A 378 165.37 -9.78 -39.63
CA LYS A 378 164.03 -9.49 -40.15
C LYS A 378 164.00 -8.45 -41.28
N THR A 379 165.03 -7.60 -41.38
CA THR A 379 165.22 -6.64 -42.48
C THR A 379 166.12 -7.13 -43.61
N ARG A 380 167.06 -8.06 -43.37
CA ARG A 380 168.00 -8.54 -44.41
C ARG A 380 167.55 -9.76 -45.22
N ALA A 381 166.58 -10.55 -44.74
CA ALA A 381 165.93 -11.57 -45.56
C ALA A 381 164.85 -10.99 -46.52
N ALA A 382 164.31 -9.80 -46.20
CA ALA A 382 163.13 -9.23 -46.87
C ALA A 382 163.36 -8.78 -48.32
N GLN A 383 164.63 -8.59 -48.73
CA GLN A 383 165.02 -8.20 -50.09
C GLN A 383 166.16 -9.09 -50.64
N ALA A 384 166.17 -10.37 -50.24
CA ALA A 384 167.14 -11.36 -50.69
C ALA A 384 166.47 -12.72 -51.03
N ALA A 385 165.75 -12.93 -52.13
CA ALA A 385 165.61 -12.20 -53.39
C ALA A 385 166.96 -11.87 -54.09
N ALA A 386 167.50 -12.71 -54.97
CA ALA A 386 166.77 -13.33 -56.08
C ALA A 386 167.19 -14.76 -56.44
N LYS A 387 166.16 -15.63 -56.54
CA LYS A 387 166.07 -16.85 -57.38
C LYS A 387 166.79 -18.12 -56.85
N PRO A 388 166.37 -19.36 -57.25
CA PRO A 388 166.05 -20.41 -56.24
C PRO A 388 166.89 -21.72 -56.22
N SER A 389 166.87 -22.45 -55.08
CA SER A 389 167.47 -23.79 -54.90
C SER A 389 166.57 -24.82 -54.13
N LYS A 390 167.12 -25.87 -53.49
CA LYS A 390 166.53 -27.24 -53.53
C LYS A 390 166.92 -28.23 -52.37
N LYS A 391 165.94 -28.82 -51.64
CA LYS A 391 166.04 -29.84 -50.52
C LYS A 391 166.64 -29.30 -49.18
N GLY A 392 166.38 -29.77 -47.94
CA GLY A 392 165.56 -30.84 -47.29
C GLY A 392 165.89 -30.90 -45.74
N LYS A 393 165.42 -31.78 -44.82
CA LYS A 393 164.36 -32.84 -44.75
C LYS A 393 164.22 -33.49 -43.31
N LYS A 394 163.02 -33.48 -42.66
CA LYS A 394 162.46 -34.39 -41.58
C LYS A 394 162.71 -34.18 -40.03
N GLY A 395 161.64 -34.38 -39.22
CA GLY A 395 161.62 -34.68 -37.74
C GLY A 395 160.94 -33.59 -36.86
N LYS A 396 159.76 -33.71 -36.19
CA LYS A 396 159.21 -34.62 -35.11
C LYS A 396 160.05 -34.63 -33.81
N LYS A 397 159.48 -34.58 -32.59
CA LYS A 397 158.14 -35.02 -32.08
C LYS A 397 157.81 -34.34 -30.71
N LYS A 398 156.51 -34.32 -30.34
CA LYS A 398 155.84 -34.60 -29.02
C LYS A 398 156.57 -34.46 -27.65
N GLN A 399 155.85 -34.32 -26.52
CA GLN A 399 154.39 -34.46 -26.28
C GLN A 399 153.86 -33.36 -25.36
#